data_AF-A0A2D7YR67-F1
#
_entry.id   AF-A0A2D7YR67-F1
#
_cell.length_a   1.000
_cell.length_b   1.000
_cell.length_c   1.000
_cell.angle_alpha   90.00
_cell.angle_beta   90.00
_cell.angle_gamma   90.00
#
_symmetry.space_group_name_H-M   'P 1'
#
loop_
_entity.id
_entity.type
_entity.pdbx_description
1 polymer ?
#
loop_
_entity_poly.entity_id
_entity_poly.type
_entity_poly.pdbx_seq_one_letter_code
_entity_poly.pdbx_strand_id
1 'polypeptide(L)'
;MSAEAATLKPSTFRAGGLQVHRLISREGPSPTFVLYYRNSARFFHDPADIRRHLRLTKGSATRDQLIAWFDSFDTDEKLQADFPSQRIAAEGFGPEAHLDSTDPNHATKTVI
;
A
#
# COMPACT_ATOMS: atom_id res chain seq x y z
N MET A 1 3.10 27.06 3.95
CA MET A 1 1.77 26.56 4.34
C MET A 1 1.88 25.05 4.36
N SER A 2 2.13 24.48 5.54
CA SER A 2 2.35 23.04 5.70
C SER A 2 1.06 22.30 5.39
N ALA A 3 1.10 21.39 4.42
CA ALA A 3 0.02 20.45 4.20
C ALA A 3 -0.06 19.55 5.43
N GLU A 4 -1.15 19.66 6.18
CA GLU A 4 -1.49 18.71 7.23
C GLU A 4 -1.70 17.36 6.54
N ALA A 5 -0.70 16.48 6.63
CA ALA A 5 -0.77 15.16 6.04
C ALA A 5 -1.98 14.44 6.66
N ALA A 6 -3.01 14.20 5.84
CA ALA A 6 -4.19 13.45 6.25
C ALA A 6 -3.73 12.13 6.85
N THR A 7 -3.77 12.05 8.18
CA THR A 7 -3.17 10.92 8.88
C THR A 7 -4.07 9.73 8.66
N LEU A 8 -3.67 8.83 7.76
CA LEU A 8 -4.36 7.58 7.52
C LEU A 8 -4.45 6.81 8.84
N LYS A 9 -5.67 6.58 9.33
CA LYS A 9 -5.91 5.89 10.60
C LYS A 9 -6.12 4.39 10.36
N PRO A 10 -5.48 3.52 11.15
CA PRO A 10 -5.82 2.11 11.16
C PRO A 10 -7.27 1.96 11.63
N SER A 11 -7.99 1.04 11.01
CA SER A 11 -9.41 0.80 11.29
C SER A 11 -9.74 -0.68 11.16
N THR A 12 -10.80 -1.13 11.83
CA THR A 12 -11.24 -2.54 11.78
C THR A 12 -12.74 -2.61 11.62
N PHE A 13 -13.19 -3.41 10.65
CA PHE A 13 -14.58 -3.75 10.40
C PHE A 13 -14.89 -5.15 10.92
N ARG A 14 -16.08 -5.36 11.50
CA ARG A 14 -16.54 -6.66 11.99
C ARG A 14 -18.03 -6.86 11.72
N ALA A 15 -18.42 -8.01 11.19
CA ALA A 15 -19.82 -8.40 11.01
C ALA A 15 -19.99 -9.93 10.91
N GLY A 16 -20.76 -10.55 11.83
CA GLY A 16 -21.21 -11.96 11.71
C GLY A 16 -20.14 -13.04 11.55
N GLY A 17 -18.86 -12.74 11.79
CA GLY A 17 -17.71 -13.63 11.57
C GLY A 17 -16.75 -13.17 10.47
N LEU A 18 -17.08 -12.11 9.74
CA LEU A 18 -16.18 -11.37 8.85
C LEU A 18 -15.44 -10.31 9.66
N GLN A 19 -14.10 -10.24 9.51
CA GLN A 19 -13.31 -9.13 10.02
C GLN A 19 -12.38 -8.60 8.93
N VAL A 20 -12.28 -7.29 8.80
CA VAL A 20 -11.34 -6.63 7.87
C VAL A 20 -10.54 -5.61 8.64
N HIS A 21 -9.22 -5.74 8.62
CA HIS A 21 -8.30 -4.80 9.25
C HIS A 21 -7.66 -3.94 8.17
N ARG A 22 -7.74 -2.62 8.30
CA ARG A 22 -6.96 -1.68 7.52
C ARG A 22 -5.68 -1.37 8.29
N LEU A 23 -4.56 -1.77 7.72
CA LEU A 23 -3.23 -1.53 8.25
C LEU A 23 -2.57 -0.43 7.43
N ILE A 24 -2.01 0.55 8.13
CA ILE A 24 -1.23 1.62 7.54
C ILE A 24 0.23 1.31 7.81
N SER A 25 1.00 1.11 6.76
CA SER A 25 2.43 0.84 6.85
C SER A 25 3.20 2.08 6.42
N ARG A 26 4.31 2.36 7.10
CA ARG A 26 5.27 3.36 6.66
C ARG A 26 6.03 2.88 5.41
N GLU A 27 6.25 1.58 5.31
CA GLU A 27 7.06 0.96 4.27
C GLU A 27 6.20 0.01 3.43
N GLY A 28 6.36 0.06 2.11
CA GLY A 28 5.61 -0.75 1.17
C GLY A 28 4.20 -0.21 0.84
N PRO A 29 3.35 -1.04 0.21
CA PRO A 29 2.01 -0.62 -0.21
C PRO A 29 1.13 -0.35 1.00
N SER A 30 0.64 0.89 1.11
CA SER A 30 -0.28 1.33 2.14
C SER A 30 -1.46 2.06 1.47
N PRO A 31 -2.71 1.78 1.89
CA PRO A 31 -3.13 0.86 2.94
C PRO A 31 -3.04 -0.62 2.51
N THR A 32 -2.83 -1.51 3.49
CA THR A 32 -2.99 -2.96 3.31
C THR A 32 -4.19 -3.44 4.13
N PHE A 33 -5.01 -4.30 3.53
CA PHE A 33 -6.19 -4.88 4.16
C PHE A 33 -5.96 -6.35 4.51
N VAL A 34 -6.26 -6.74 5.75
CA VAL A 34 -6.25 -8.14 6.18
C VAL A 34 -7.67 -8.60 6.41
N LEU A 35 -8.11 -9.54 5.58
CA LEU A 35 -9.41 -10.17 5.64
C LEU A 35 -9.34 -11.46 6.46
N TYR A 36 -10.17 -11.57 7.49
CA TYR A 36 -10.42 -12.82 8.21
C TYR A 36 -11.84 -13.31 7.94
N TYR A 37 -11.95 -14.52 7.38
CA TYR A 37 -13.24 -15.14 7.08
C TYR A 37 -13.12 -16.67 7.01
N ARG A 38 -14.06 -17.40 7.63
CA ARG A 38 -14.16 -18.87 7.60
C ARG A 38 -12.81 -19.59 7.80
N ASN A 39 -12.12 -19.26 8.90
CA ASN A 39 -10.80 -19.83 9.25
C ASN A 39 -9.67 -19.55 8.25
N SER A 40 -9.84 -18.56 7.38
CA SER A 40 -8.80 -18.12 6.46
C SER A 40 -8.47 -16.65 6.68
N ALA A 41 -7.20 -16.31 6.48
CA ALA A 41 -6.70 -14.94 6.44
C ALA A 41 -6.14 -14.66 5.05
N ARG A 42 -6.44 -13.49 4.48
CA ARG A 42 -5.89 -13.04 3.20
C ARG A 42 -5.56 -11.57 3.23
N PHE A 43 -4.52 -11.20 2.48
CA PHE A 43 -4.07 -9.83 2.30
C PHE A 43 -4.60 -9.28 0.98
N PHE A 44 -5.03 -8.03 0.99
CA PHE A 44 -5.50 -7.28 -0.17
C PHE A 44 -4.97 -5.85 -0.12
N HIS A 45 -4.83 -5.23 -1.28
CA HIS A 45 -4.45 -3.81 -1.40
C HIS A 45 -5.59 -2.96 -1.97
N ASP A 46 -6.57 -3.59 -2.64
CA ASP A 46 -7.73 -2.93 -3.21
C ASP A 46 -9.03 -3.44 -2.54
N PRO A 47 -9.88 -2.53 -2.00
CA PRO A 47 -11.23 -2.86 -1.55
C PRO A 47 -12.09 -3.61 -2.59
N ALA A 48 -11.92 -3.34 -3.88
CA ALA A 48 -12.67 -3.99 -4.95
C ALA A 48 -12.37 -5.50 -5.02
N ASP A 49 -11.12 -5.90 -4.77
CA ASP A 49 -10.73 -7.31 -4.76
C ASP A 49 -11.29 -8.04 -3.53
N ILE A 50 -11.41 -7.36 -2.39
CA ILE A 50 -12.10 -7.90 -1.21
C ILE A 50 -13.58 -8.15 -1.55
N ARG A 51 -14.24 -7.19 -2.21
CA ARG A 51 -15.65 -7.31 -2.63
C ARG A 51 -15.83 -8.50 -3.59
N ARG A 52 -14.93 -8.67 -4.56
CA ARG A 52 -14.92 -9.81 -5.50
C ARG A 52 -14.66 -11.15 -4.81
N HIS A 53 -13.76 -11.16 -3.82
CA HIS A 53 -13.39 -12.37 -3.09
C HIS A 53 -14.53 -12.88 -2.21
N LEU A 54 -15.16 -11.97 -1.45
CA LEU A 54 -16.23 -12.34 -0.51
C LEU A 54 -17.53 -12.77 -1.19
N ARG A 55 -17.76 -12.36 -2.45
CA ARG A 55 -18.96 -12.70 -3.24
C ARG A 55 -20.27 -12.51 -2.46
N LEU A 56 -20.35 -11.46 -1.64
CA LEU A 56 -21.53 -11.19 -0.81
C LEU A 56 -22.75 -10.91 -1.69
N THR A 57 -23.87 -11.53 -1.35
CA THR A 57 -25.15 -11.32 -2.03
C THR A 57 -25.53 -9.84 -2.03
N LYS A 58 -26.01 -9.35 -3.17
CA LYS A 58 -26.50 -7.96 -3.29
C LYS A 58 -27.69 -7.75 -2.32
N GLY A 59 -27.68 -6.65 -1.58
CA GLY A 59 -28.70 -6.34 -0.56
C GLY A 59 -28.53 -7.06 0.78
N SER A 60 -27.41 -7.76 0.99
CA SER A 60 -27.04 -8.22 2.32
C SER A 60 -26.62 -7.03 3.18
N ALA A 61 -27.15 -6.92 4.39
CA ALA A 61 -26.76 -5.88 5.35
C ALA A 61 -25.23 -5.83 5.59
N THR A 62 -24.57 -6.99 5.63
CA THR A 62 -23.11 -7.07 5.79
C THR A 62 -22.36 -6.45 4.60
N ARG A 63 -22.88 -6.64 3.39
CA ARG A 63 -22.29 -6.05 2.18
C ARG A 63 -22.41 -4.54 2.21
N ASP A 64 -23.58 -4.03 2.55
CA ASP A 64 -23.85 -2.59 2.53
C ASP A 64 -23.04 -1.87 3.63
N GLN A 65 -22.92 -2.48 4.81
CA GLN A 65 -22.05 -2.00 5.89
C GLN A 65 -20.58 -2.00 5.50
N LEU A 66 -20.10 -3.05 4.83
CA LEU A 66 -18.72 -3.14 4.37
C LEU A 66 -18.40 -2.09 3.30
N ILE A 67 -19.34 -1.85 2.37
CA ILE A 67 -19.21 -0.82 1.34
C ILE A 67 -19.16 0.57 1.99
N ALA A 68 -20.12 0.89 2.87
CA ALA A 68 -20.14 2.16 3.59
C ALA A 68 -18.86 2.39 4.39
N TRP A 69 -18.29 1.33 4.98
CA TRP A 69 -17.02 1.41 5.69
C TRP A 69 -15.84 1.72 4.74
N PHE A 70 -15.75 1.08 3.57
CA PHE A 70 -14.73 1.42 2.57
C PHE A 70 -14.89 2.84 2.04
N ASP A 71 -16.12 3.26 1.74
CA ASP A 71 -16.43 4.57 1.18
C ASP A 71 -16.09 5.70 2.19
N SER A 72 -16.02 5.39 3.49
CA SER A 72 -15.55 6.33 4.52
C SER A 72 -14.08 6.72 4.39
N PHE A 73 -13.28 5.99 3.61
CA PHE A 73 -11.84 6.24 3.42
C PHE A 73 -11.49 6.89 2.09
N ASP A 74 -12.32 6.71 1.05
CA ASP A 74 -12.10 7.27 -0.28
C ASP A 74 -12.13 8.82 -0.27
N THR A 75 -12.69 9.39 0.79
CA THR A 75 -12.67 10.83 1.04
C THR A 75 -11.29 11.33 1.52
N ASP A 76 -10.44 10.45 2.06
CA ASP A 76 -9.14 10.79 2.67
C ASP A 76 -7.91 10.50 1.76
N GLU A 77 -8.05 9.69 0.70
CA GLU A 77 -6.91 9.00 0.03
C GLU A 77 -6.41 9.60 -1.29
N LYS A 78 -6.19 10.92 -1.36
CA LYS A 78 -5.29 11.52 -2.36
C LYS A 78 -3.89 11.79 -1.81
N LEU A 79 -3.34 10.89 -1.00
CA LEU A 79 -1.93 10.93 -0.63
C LEU A 79 -1.11 10.20 -1.69
N GLN A 80 -0.78 10.96 -2.74
CA GLN A 80 0.26 10.58 -3.68
C GLN A 80 1.54 10.34 -2.88
N ALA A 81 2.12 9.14 -2.97
CA ALA A 81 3.43 8.87 -2.41
C ALA A 81 4.43 9.80 -3.10
N ASP A 82 4.92 10.79 -2.36
CA ASP A 82 5.91 11.76 -2.82
C ASP A 82 7.26 11.02 -2.88
N PHE A 83 7.47 10.26 -3.96
CA PHE A 83 8.75 9.62 -4.23
C PHE A 83 9.73 10.72 -4.67
N PRO A 84 10.80 11.01 -3.90
CA PRO A 84 11.78 12.03 -4.27
C PRO A 84 12.73 11.46 -5.33
N SER A 85 12.21 11.19 -6.52
CA SER A 85 12.95 10.71 -7.70
C SER A 85 14.14 11.61 -8.04
N GLN A 86 14.04 12.91 -7.71
CA GLN A 86 15.10 13.89 -7.89
C GLN A 86 16.30 13.72 -6.93
N ARG A 87 16.12 13.17 -5.72
CA ARG A 87 17.24 12.89 -4.81
C ARG A 87 18.08 11.69 -5.26
N ILE A 88 17.40 10.63 -5.70
CA ILE A 88 18.05 9.40 -6.19
C ILE A 88 18.92 9.71 -7.43
N ALA A 89 18.45 10.59 -8.31
CA ALA A 89 19.22 11.05 -9.47
C ALA A 89 20.46 11.90 -9.09
N ALA A 90 20.43 12.60 -7.96
CA ALA A 90 21.54 13.44 -7.50
C ALA A 90 22.61 12.65 -6.73
N GLU A 91 22.24 11.55 -6.06
CA GLU A 91 23.14 10.71 -5.25
C GLU A 91 23.98 9.73 -6.08
N GLY A 92 23.91 9.79 -7.42
CA GLY A 92 24.83 9.06 -8.29
C GLY A 92 24.62 7.53 -8.30
N PHE A 93 23.42 7.03 -8.01
CA PHE A 93 23.08 5.60 -8.17
C PHE A 93 22.75 5.22 -9.63
N GLY A 94 23.47 5.79 -10.60
CA GLY A 94 23.36 5.49 -12.03
C GLY A 94 24.59 4.75 -12.55
N PRO A 95 24.49 3.98 -13.65
CA PRO A 95 25.62 3.22 -14.21
C PRO A 95 26.82 4.11 -14.59
N GLU A 96 26.58 5.41 -14.76
CA GLU A 96 27.60 6.42 -15.06
C GLU A 96 28.49 6.79 -13.86
N ALA A 97 28.10 6.49 -12.62
CA ALA A 97 28.88 6.82 -11.43
C ALA A 97 30.11 5.92 -11.21
N HIS A 98 30.23 4.83 -11.96
CA HIS A 98 31.39 3.93 -11.95
C HIS A 98 32.50 4.29 -12.96
N LEU A 99 32.40 5.44 -13.64
CA LEU A 99 33.32 5.81 -14.71
C LEU A 99 34.47 6.73 -14.26
N ASP A 100 34.60 7.01 -12.96
CA ASP A 100 35.72 7.80 -12.46
C ASP A 100 36.96 6.93 -12.28
N SER A 101 38.05 7.32 -12.95
CA SER A 101 39.36 6.62 -12.95
C SER A 101 40.04 6.49 -11.58
N THR A 102 39.44 7.06 -10.54
CA THR A 102 39.84 7.00 -9.12
C THR A 102 39.10 5.92 -8.34
N ASP A 103 38.10 5.23 -8.93
CA ASP A 103 37.38 4.14 -8.29
C ASP A 103 38.29 2.88 -8.17
N PRO A 104 38.57 2.38 -6.94
CA PRO A 104 39.40 1.19 -6.74
C PRO A 104 38.87 -0.08 -7.41
N ASN A 105 37.56 -0.12 -7.70
CA ASN A 105 36.87 -1.21 -8.38
C ASN A 105 36.74 -1.01 -9.90
N HIS A 106 37.23 0.09 -10.48
CA HIS A 106 37.20 0.34 -11.93
C HIS A 106 37.80 -0.80 -12.77
N ALA A 107 38.78 -1.54 -12.22
CA ALA A 107 39.41 -2.68 -12.89
C ALA A 107 38.63 -4.01 -12.77
N THR A 108 37.54 -4.05 -12.00
CA THR A 108 36.80 -5.29 -11.73
C THR A 108 35.80 -5.55 -12.85
N LYS A 109 36.16 -6.44 -13.78
CA LYS A 109 35.22 -6.93 -14.79
C LYS A 109 34.18 -7.84 -14.13
N THR A 110 32.90 -7.47 -14.21
CA THR A 110 31.80 -8.39 -13.93
C THR A 110 31.84 -9.52 -14.94
N VAL A 111 32.16 -10.73 -14.47
CA VAL A 111 31.98 -11.95 -15.27
C VAL A 111 30.53 -12.36 -15.12
N ILE A 112 29.78 -12.29 -16.22
CA ILE A 112 28.37 -12.70 -16.33
C ILE A 112 28.32 -14.13 -16.86
#